data_AF-A0A6P4XFI1-F1
#
_entry.id   AF-A0A6P4XFI1-F1
#
_cell.length_a   1.000
_cell.length_b   1.000
_cell.length_c   1.000
_cell.angle_alpha   90.00
_cell.angle_beta   90.00
_cell.angle_gamma   90.00
#
_symmetry.space_group_name_H-M   'P 1'
#
loop_
_entity.id
_entity.type
_entity.pdbx_description
1 polymer ?
#
loop_
_entity_poly.entity_id
_entity_poly.type
_entity_poly.pdbx_seq_one_letter_code
_entity_poly.pdbx_strand_id
1 'polypeptide(L)'
;MASVGRSLFVFLCLVSSIVFVTPDELPDDWPPKDEKFKYEADGLYSEDFDLEIGKGLKTFERNLDDVFTCRLSYEIPKGETETWRFTLNTAADKSSYSCFAERPGPTNSELNFKQFKMSLIGVNEINYGEAYGDPSVSLPAEEYMVDKGNMEVSAVHGKFKGHISRMLGVGGVHIHHEEL
;
A
#
# COMPACT_ATOMS: atom_id res chain seq x y z
N MET A 1 -14.24 -43.50 -18.99
CA MET A 1 -14.13 -43.35 -17.52
C MET A 1 -12.89 -42.52 -17.27
N ALA A 2 -12.84 -41.30 -16.71
CA ALA A 2 -13.80 -40.35 -16.14
C ALA A 2 -13.19 -38.94 -16.38
N SER A 3 -13.90 -37.98 -16.98
CA SER A 3 -14.45 -36.76 -16.36
C SER A 3 -13.72 -36.19 -15.13
N VAL A 4 -12.95 -35.11 -15.33
CA VAL A 4 -12.72 -33.98 -14.40
C VAL A 4 -12.35 -32.82 -15.35
N GLY A 5 -13.08 -31.72 -15.56
CA GLY A 5 -13.69 -30.78 -14.63
C GLY A 5 -13.27 -29.39 -15.11
N ARG A 6 -13.94 -28.84 -16.14
CA ARG A 6 -13.70 -27.49 -16.68
C ARG A 6 -14.11 -26.47 -15.62
N SER A 7 -13.16 -25.74 -15.06
CA SER A 7 -13.46 -24.54 -14.26
C SER A 7 -13.45 -23.32 -15.17
N LEU A 8 -14.65 -22.91 -15.58
CA LEU A 8 -14.89 -21.62 -16.22
C LEU A 8 -14.87 -20.55 -15.12
N PHE A 9 -13.90 -19.63 -15.14
CA PHE A 9 -13.99 -18.41 -14.35
C PHE A 9 -14.96 -17.45 -15.05
N VAL A 10 -16.17 -17.32 -14.50
CA VAL A 10 -17.16 -16.35 -14.94
C VAL A 10 -16.98 -15.09 -14.08
N PHE A 11 -16.32 -14.06 -14.62
CA PHE A 11 -16.44 -12.71 -14.08
C PHE A 11 -17.64 -12.03 -14.75
N LEU A 12 -18.72 -11.92 -14.00
CA LEU A 12 -19.92 -11.19 -14.39
C LEU A 12 -19.66 -9.70 -14.13
N CYS A 13 -19.41 -8.91 -15.18
CA CYS A 13 -19.61 -7.46 -15.14
C CYS A 13 -20.21 -7.00 -16.47
N LEU A 14 -21.39 -6.39 -16.35
CA LEU A 14 -22.21 -5.86 -17.42
C LEU A 14 -21.62 -4.52 -17.92
N VAL A 15 -21.34 -4.49 -19.23
CA VAL A 15 -21.24 -3.31 -20.11
C VAL A 15 -20.09 -2.32 -19.85
N SER A 16 -18.88 -2.65 -20.33
CA SER A 16 -18.13 -1.83 -21.31
C SER A 16 -16.87 -2.61 -21.73
N SER A 17 -16.82 -3.01 -23.00
CA SER A 17 -15.70 -3.66 -23.73
C SER A 17 -14.67 -4.45 -22.91
N ILE A 18 -15.06 -5.66 -22.46
CA ILE A 18 -14.11 -6.69 -22.02
C ILE A 18 -13.45 -7.27 -23.28
N VAL A 19 -12.14 -7.08 -23.42
CA VAL A 19 -11.33 -7.86 -24.36
C VAL A 19 -11.19 -9.24 -23.75
N PHE A 20 -11.87 -10.23 -24.33
CA PHE A 20 -11.69 -11.63 -23.96
C PHE A 20 -10.37 -12.11 -24.56
N VAL A 21 -9.31 -12.09 -23.77
CA VAL A 21 -8.08 -12.82 -24.13
C VAL A 21 -8.38 -14.29 -23.92
N THR A 22 -8.38 -15.06 -25.01
CA THR A 22 -8.54 -16.52 -24.91
C THR A 22 -7.25 -17.12 -24.33
N PRO A 23 -7.32 -18.18 -23.49
CA PRO A 23 -6.12 -18.79 -22.89
C PRO A 23 -5.09 -19.28 -23.91
N ASP A 24 -5.50 -19.53 -25.15
CA ASP A 24 -4.63 -19.95 -26.27
C ASP A 24 -3.82 -18.78 -26.89
N GLU A 25 -4.09 -17.52 -26.52
CA GLU A 25 -3.38 -16.34 -27.01
C GLU A 25 -2.37 -15.77 -25.99
N LEU A 26 -2.29 -16.36 -24.80
CA LEU A 26 -1.29 -15.96 -23.81
C LEU A 26 0.05 -16.61 -24.16
N PRO A 27 1.13 -15.82 -24.32
CA PRO A 27 2.46 -16.41 -24.52
C PRO A 27 2.80 -17.33 -23.34
N ASP A 28 3.52 -18.42 -23.61
CA ASP A 28 3.89 -19.44 -22.61
C ASP A 28 4.63 -18.87 -21.38
N ASP A 29 5.21 -17.67 -21.51
CA ASP A 29 5.89 -16.91 -20.47
C ASP A 29 5.03 -15.78 -19.86
N TRP A 30 3.70 -15.87 -19.95
CA TRP A 30 2.78 -14.93 -19.32
C TRP A 30 2.20 -15.46 -17.99
N PRO A 31 2.26 -14.67 -16.90
CA PRO A 31 2.94 -13.39 -16.77
C PRO A 31 4.48 -13.57 -16.70
N PRO A 32 5.27 -12.59 -17.18
CA PRO A 32 6.72 -12.62 -17.09
C PRO A 32 7.17 -12.84 -15.65
N LYS A 33 8.03 -13.84 -15.44
CA LYS A 33 8.40 -14.38 -14.12
C LYS A 33 9.09 -13.39 -13.17
N ASP A 34 9.56 -12.25 -13.69
CA ASP A 34 10.33 -11.25 -12.95
C ASP A 34 9.64 -9.88 -12.84
N GLU A 35 8.41 -9.74 -13.37
CA GLU A 35 7.70 -8.46 -13.30
C GLU A 35 6.93 -8.37 -11.98
N LYS A 36 7.39 -7.48 -11.10
CA LYS A 36 6.67 -7.18 -9.85
C LYS A 36 5.29 -6.66 -10.18
N PHE A 37 4.31 -7.03 -9.37
CA PHE A 37 2.95 -6.54 -9.50
C PHE A 37 2.98 -5.01 -9.57
N LYS A 38 2.38 -4.46 -10.63
CA LYS A 38 2.15 -3.03 -10.77
C LYS A 38 0.81 -2.84 -11.45
N TYR A 39 -0.01 -1.97 -10.87
CA TYR A 39 -1.32 -1.60 -11.37
C TYR A 39 -1.51 -0.10 -11.26
N GLU A 40 -2.02 0.50 -12.33
CA GLU A 40 -2.24 1.94 -12.43
C GLU A 40 -3.54 2.18 -13.18
N ALA A 41 -4.41 2.97 -12.58
CA ALA A 41 -5.68 3.43 -13.12
C ALA A 41 -5.93 4.86 -12.65
N ASP A 42 -6.93 5.54 -13.23
CA ASP A 42 -7.26 6.90 -12.80
C ASP A 42 -7.60 6.94 -11.31
N GLY A 43 -6.80 7.67 -10.54
CA GLY A 43 -6.93 7.78 -9.10
C GLY A 43 -6.48 6.57 -8.26
N LEU A 44 -5.90 5.53 -8.85
CA LEU A 44 -5.42 4.34 -8.13
C LEU A 44 -4.06 3.87 -8.64
N TYR A 45 -3.12 3.72 -7.74
CA TYR A 45 -1.78 3.19 -8.00
C TYR A 45 -1.47 2.08 -7.00
N SER A 46 -0.91 0.95 -7.45
CA SER A 46 -0.46 -0.13 -6.56
C SER A 46 0.74 -0.83 -7.15
N GLU A 47 1.79 -1.03 -6.36
CA GLU A 47 2.96 -1.80 -6.79
C GLU A 47 3.55 -2.64 -5.66
N ASP A 48 4.20 -3.74 -6.05
CA ASP A 48 5.03 -4.53 -5.17
C ASP A 48 6.48 -4.02 -5.23
N PHE A 49 7.10 -3.84 -4.07
CA PHE A 49 8.48 -3.42 -3.93
C PHE A 49 9.17 -4.25 -2.84
N ASP A 50 10.49 -4.37 -2.94
CA ASP A 50 11.25 -5.13 -1.94
C ASP A 50 11.79 -4.17 -0.89
N LEU A 51 11.66 -4.55 0.38
CA LEU A 51 12.25 -3.81 1.47
C LEU A 51 13.78 -3.94 1.45
N GLU A 52 14.45 -2.80 1.56
CA GLU A 52 15.89 -2.73 1.69
C GLU A 52 16.32 -3.05 3.13
N ILE A 53 17.14 -4.09 3.29
CA ILE A 53 17.70 -4.48 4.58
C ILE A 53 19.07 -3.83 4.75
N GLY A 54 19.36 -3.33 5.95
CA GLY A 54 20.69 -2.83 6.31
C GLY A 54 20.65 -1.65 7.28
N LYS A 55 21.82 -1.03 7.46
CA LYS A 55 21.96 0.14 8.33
C LYS A 55 21.42 1.40 7.65
N GLY A 56 20.74 2.23 8.43
CA GLY A 56 20.30 3.55 8.01
C GLY A 56 18.84 3.58 7.56
N LEU A 57 18.31 4.80 7.48
CA LEU A 57 16.93 5.04 7.07
C LEU A 57 16.80 4.84 5.56
N LYS A 58 15.86 3.98 5.17
CA LYS A 58 15.43 3.73 3.79
C LYS A 58 14.15 4.49 3.52
N THR A 59 13.94 4.86 2.26
CA THR A 59 12.77 5.62 1.86
C THR A 59 12.25 5.10 0.53
N PHE A 60 10.95 4.90 0.47
CA PHE A 60 10.20 4.56 -0.73
C PHE A 60 9.06 5.55 -0.88
N GLU A 61 8.92 6.16 -2.05
CA GLU A 61 7.88 7.17 -2.28
C GLU A 61 7.27 7.05 -3.66
N ARG A 62 6.00 7.40 -3.75
CA ARG A 62 5.25 7.48 -5.00
C ARG A 62 4.29 8.64 -4.98
N ASN A 63 4.14 9.25 -6.15
CA ASN A 63 3.15 10.27 -6.44
C ASN A 63 1.95 9.57 -7.08
N LEU A 64 0.74 9.90 -6.62
CA LEU A 64 -0.48 9.43 -7.27
C LEU A 64 -0.87 10.37 -8.42
N ASP A 65 -0.75 11.68 -8.17
CA ASP A 65 -1.02 12.76 -9.11
C ASP A 65 -0.15 13.98 -8.76
N ASP A 66 -0.48 15.16 -9.29
CA ASP A 66 0.24 16.40 -9.01
C ASP A 66 0.03 16.95 -7.58
N VAL A 67 -0.92 16.38 -6.84
CA VAL A 67 -1.30 16.85 -5.50
C VAL A 67 -0.71 15.95 -4.43
N PHE A 68 -0.84 14.63 -4.57
CA PHE A 68 -0.58 13.69 -3.48
C PHE A 68 0.66 12.82 -3.70
N THR A 69 1.56 12.88 -2.73
CA THR A 69 2.70 11.97 -2.59
C THR A 69 2.61 11.24 -1.27
N CYS A 70 2.83 9.94 -1.28
CA CYS A 70 3.04 9.19 -0.06
C CYS A 70 4.47 8.69 0.02
N ARG A 71 5.08 8.87 1.18
CA ARG A 71 6.45 8.46 1.46
C ARG A 71 6.49 7.54 2.65
N LEU A 72 7.03 6.35 2.45
CA LEU A 72 7.35 5.40 3.49
C LEU A 72 8.85 5.48 3.80
N SER A 73 9.19 5.77 5.05
CA SER A 73 10.55 5.69 5.58
C SER A 73 10.64 4.61 6.64
N TYR A 74 11.68 3.78 6.60
CA TYR A 74 11.84 2.65 7.51
C TYR A 74 13.32 2.32 7.75
N GLU A 75 13.62 1.60 8.82
CA GLU A 75 14.96 1.05 9.08
C GLU A 75 14.83 -0.39 9.53
N ILE A 76 15.48 -1.31 8.81
CA ILE A 76 15.46 -2.75 9.09
C ILE A 76 16.91 -3.24 9.14
N PRO A 77 17.52 -3.32 10.35
CA PRO A 77 18.96 -3.56 10.46
C PRO A 77 19.42 -4.93 9.95
N LYS A 78 18.55 -5.95 10.03
CA LYS A 78 18.84 -7.35 9.69
C LYS A 78 17.55 -8.08 9.31
N GLY A 79 17.67 -9.12 8.49
CA GLY A 79 16.56 -9.95 8.04
C GLY A 79 16.76 -10.40 6.59
N GLU A 80 15.80 -11.14 6.07
CA GLU A 80 15.70 -11.46 4.65
C GLU A 80 14.77 -10.45 3.98
N THR A 81 15.09 -10.07 2.74
CA THR A 81 14.26 -9.11 2.00
C THR A 81 12.83 -9.66 1.84
N GLU A 82 11.85 -8.82 2.17
CA GLU A 82 10.44 -9.11 1.96
C GLU A 82 9.85 -8.17 0.91
N THR A 83 8.99 -8.71 0.06
CA THR A 83 8.17 -7.92 -0.85
C THR A 83 6.97 -7.37 -0.11
N TRP A 84 6.73 -6.08 -0.25
CA TRP A 84 5.61 -5.34 0.30
C TRP A 84 4.83 -4.67 -0.83
N ARG A 85 3.53 -4.44 -0.61
CA ARG A 85 2.65 -3.73 -1.52
C ARG A 85 2.45 -2.30 -1.04
N PHE A 86 2.63 -1.36 -1.96
CA PHE A 86 2.39 0.05 -1.75
C PHE A 86 1.23 0.51 -2.63
N THR A 87 0.15 0.99 -2.01
CA THR A 87 -1.07 1.40 -2.72
C THR A 87 -1.43 2.84 -2.37
N LEU A 88 -1.71 3.63 -3.40
CA LEU A 88 -2.22 4.99 -3.32
C LEU A 88 -3.57 5.06 -4.00
N ASN A 89 -4.53 5.74 -3.37
CA ASN A 89 -5.85 5.89 -3.95
C ASN A 89 -6.45 7.25 -3.57
N THR A 90 -7.22 7.84 -4.49
CA THR A 90 -7.98 9.07 -4.25
C THR A 90 -9.48 8.81 -4.40
N ALA A 91 -10.29 9.58 -3.68
CA ALA A 91 -11.74 9.58 -3.89
C ALA A 91 -12.08 10.12 -5.30
N ALA A 92 -13.22 9.72 -5.85
CA ALA A 92 -13.64 10.14 -7.19
C ALA A 92 -13.80 11.67 -7.32
N ASP A 93 -14.13 12.35 -6.22
CA ASP A 93 -14.23 13.81 -6.13
C ASP A 93 -12.91 14.50 -5.73
N LYS A 94 -11.83 13.73 -5.57
CA LYS A 94 -10.49 14.17 -5.13
C LYS A 94 -10.48 14.90 -3.78
N SER A 95 -11.50 14.68 -2.95
CA SER A 95 -11.59 15.29 -1.60
C SER A 95 -10.66 14.63 -0.58
N SER A 96 -10.28 13.37 -0.82
CA SER A 96 -9.44 12.59 0.09
C SER A 96 -8.50 11.66 -0.66
N TYR A 97 -7.35 11.45 -0.05
CA TYR A 97 -6.28 10.59 -0.51
C TYR A 97 -5.96 9.56 0.55
N SER A 98 -5.54 8.39 0.12
CA SER A 98 -5.21 7.28 0.98
C SER A 98 -3.92 6.61 0.53
N CYS A 99 -3.15 6.15 1.51
CA CYS A 99 -1.90 5.43 1.31
C CYS A 99 -1.89 4.20 2.20
N PHE A 100 -1.50 3.07 1.62
CA PHE A 100 -1.41 1.78 2.28
C PHE A 100 -0.05 1.15 1.97
N ALA A 101 0.63 0.66 3.00
CA ALA A 101 1.82 -0.15 2.86
C ALA A 101 1.63 -1.44 3.66
N GLU A 102 1.71 -2.59 3.02
CA GLU A 102 1.44 -3.87 3.67
C GLU A 102 2.25 -5.03 3.11
N ARG A 103 2.46 -6.06 3.93
CA ARG A 103 2.92 -7.34 3.42
C ARG A 103 1.74 -8.03 2.70
N PRO A 104 1.85 -8.35 1.40
CA PRO A 104 0.80 -9.03 0.68
C PRO A 104 0.63 -10.47 1.17
N GLY A 105 -0.62 -10.94 1.21
CA GLY A 105 -0.96 -12.31 1.61
C GLY A 105 -1.32 -12.47 3.09
N PRO A 106 -1.57 -13.71 3.55
CA PRO A 106 -2.07 -13.99 4.89
C PRO A 106 -0.98 -14.03 5.97
N THR A 107 0.30 -13.92 5.59
CA THR A 107 1.43 -14.08 6.51
C THR A 107 1.91 -12.74 7.05
N ASN A 108 2.25 -12.71 8.34
CA ASN A 108 2.89 -11.58 9.00
C ASN A 108 4.28 -11.31 8.45
N SER A 109 4.77 -10.07 8.61
CA SER A 109 6.19 -9.76 8.38
C SER A 109 7.06 -10.43 9.45
N GLU A 110 8.15 -11.07 9.03
CA GLU A 110 9.16 -11.65 9.92
C GLU A 110 10.29 -10.63 10.21
N LEU A 111 10.24 -9.47 9.56
CA LEU A 111 11.22 -8.40 9.74
C LEU A 111 11.02 -7.67 11.06
N ASN A 112 12.15 -7.29 11.67
CA ASN A 112 12.18 -6.46 12.85
C ASN A 112 12.55 -5.03 12.48
N PHE A 113 11.53 -4.19 12.34
CA PHE A 113 11.65 -2.77 12.03
C PHE A 113 12.15 -2.02 13.25
N LYS A 114 13.25 -1.27 13.10
CA LYS A 114 13.70 -0.36 14.16
C LYS A 114 12.80 0.89 14.26
N GLN A 115 12.28 1.33 13.12
CA GLN A 115 11.34 2.45 13.01
C GLN A 115 10.61 2.37 11.66
N PHE A 116 9.42 2.97 11.61
CA PHE A 116 8.69 3.25 10.38
C PHE A 116 8.04 4.63 10.48
N LYS A 117 7.79 5.23 9.31
CA LYS A 117 7.08 6.48 9.15
C LYS A 117 6.44 6.56 7.77
N MET A 118 5.14 6.79 7.72
CA MET A 118 4.40 7.13 6.52
C MET A 118 4.06 8.61 6.56
N SER A 119 4.55 9.39 5.59
CA SER A 119 4.21 10.80 5.42
C SER A 119 3.22 10.97 4.27
N LEU A 120 2.11 11.65 4.52
CA LEU A 120 1.11 12.03 3.54
C LEU A 120 1.35 13.47 3.10
N ILE A 121 1.89 13.67 1.90
CA ILE A 121 2.29 14.99 1.39
C ILE A 121 1.23 15.49 0.41
N GLY A 122 0.83 16.76 0.55
CA GLY A 122 -0.20 17.40 -0.28
C GLY A 122 -1.60 17.41 0.33
N VAL A 123 -1.82 16.65 1.40
CA VAL A 123 -3.03 16.71 2.24
C VAL A 123 -2.85 17.73 3.37
N ASN A 124 -3.96 18.29 3.87
CA ASN A 124 -3.93 19.30 4.93
C ASN A 124 -4.61 18.85 6.24
N GLU A 125 -5.21 17.66 6.25
CA GLU A 125 -5.75 17.03 7.45
C GLU A 125 -5.58 15.51 7.35
N ILE A 126 -5.21 14.84 8.45
CA ILE A 126 -5.36 13.39 8.58
C ILE A 126 -6.73 13.08 9.18
N ASN A 127 -7.55 12.42 8.36
CA ASN A 127 -8.86 11.89 8.74
C ASN A 127 -8.71 10.58 9.51
N TYR A 128 -7.76 9.73 9.09
CA TYR A 128 -7.53 8.42 9.69
C TYR A 128 -6.07 7.99 9.54
N GLY A 129 -5.52 7.33 10.53
CA GLY A 129 -4.19 6.74 10.47
C GLY A 129 -4.08 5.56 11.42
N GLU A 130 -3.50 4.46 10.96
CA GLU A 130 -3.40 3.24 11.75
C GLU A 130 -2.23 2.37 11.30
N ALA A 131 -1.64 1.66 12.24
CA ALA A 131 -0.58 0.67 12.00
C ALA A 131 -0.94 -0.65 12.70
N TYR A 132 -0.58 -1.76 12.07
CA TYR A 132 -0.98 -3.11 12.45
C TYR A 132 0.24 -3.98 12.66
N GLY A 133 0.30 -4.71 13.78
CA GLY A 133 1.38 -5.67 14.05
C GLY A 133 1.18 -6.97 13.29
N ASP A 134 -0.08 -7.38 13.17
CA ASP A 134 -0.57 -8.51 12.38
C ASP A 134 -1.69 -8.02 11.44
N PRO A 135 -2.01 -8.70 10.31
CA PRO A 135 -2.97 -8.25 9.30
C PRO A 135 -4.33 -7.78 9.81
N SER A 136 -4.74 -8.26 11.00
CA SER A 136 -6.03 -7.95 11.63
C SER A 136 -5.91 -7.33 13.02
N VAL A 137 -4.70 -7.09 13.55
CA VAL A 137 -4.49 -6.59 14.92
C VAL A 137 -3.69 -5.29 14.86
N SER A 138 -4.39 -4.19 15.21
CA SER A 138 -3.79 -2.87 15.35
C SER A 138 -2.69 -2.88 16.40
N LEU A 139 -1.63 -2.11 16.18
CA LEU A 139 -0.59 -1.91 17.17
C LEU A 139 -1.17 -1.25 18.43
N PRO A 140 -0.58 -1.50 19.61
CA PRO A 140 -0.92 -0.72 20.80
C PRO A 140 -0.68 0.76 20.55
N ALA A 141 -1.58 1.63 21.04
CA ALA A 141 -1.49 3.08 20.85
C ALA A 141 -0.22 3.72 21.45
N GLU A 142 0.52 2.98 22.28
CA GLU A 142 1.83 3.40 22.81
C GLU A 142 3.00 3.18 21.83
N GLU A 143 2.82 2.32 20.82
CA GLU A 143 3.87 1.92 19.87
C GLU A 143 3.92 2.78 18.60
N TYR A 144 2.84 3.48 18.26
CA TYR A 144 2.78 4.37 17.11
C TYR A 144 1.98 5.63 17.43
N MET A 145 2.14 6.65 16.59
CA MET A 145 1.39 7.89 16.69
C MET A 145 0.92 8.35 15.31
N VAL A 146 -0.16 9.12 15.30
CA VAL A 146 -0.65 9.87 14.14
C VAL A 146 -0.41 11.35 14.40
N ASP A 147 0.59 11.92 13.73
CA ASP A 147 0.95 13.33 13.83
C ASP A 147 0.17 14.14 12.80
N LYS A 148 -0.91 14.79 13.26
CA LYS A 148 -1.74 15.68 12.44
C LYS A 148 -1.04 16.98 12.05
N GLY A 149 0.05 17.38 12.72
CA GLY A 149 0.78 18.59 12.37
C GLY A 149 1.72 18.38 11.18
N ASN A 150 2.36 17.20 11.13
CA ASN A 150 3.30 16.82 10.08
C ASN A 150 2.69 15.92 8.99
N MET A 151 1.42 15.51 9.16
CA MET A 151 0.72 14.55 8.30
C MET A 151 1.45 13.19 8.24
N GLU A 152 1.77 12.62 9.41
CA GLU A 152 2.57 11.40 9.50
C GLU A 152 1.92 10.31 10.37
N VAL A 153 2.10 9.05 10.01
CA VAL A 153 1.85 7.88 10.86
C VAL A 153 3.18 7.20 11.12
N SER A 154 3.65 7.15 12.37
CA SER A 154 5.02 6.72 12.68
C SER A 154 5.14 5.92 13.96
N ALA A 155 6.16 5.07 14.02
CA ALA A 155 6.58 4.41 15.25
C ALA A 155 6.96 5.41 16.34
N VAL A 156 6.56 5.13 17.59
CA VAL A 156 7.02 5.87 18.77
C VAL A 156 8.40 5.33 19.16
N HIS A 157 9.39 6.21 19.18
CA HIS A 157 10.76 5.85 19.51
C HIS A 157 10.87 5.21 20.90
N GLY A 158 11.49 4.03 20.96
CA GLY A 158 11.71 3.28 22.20
C GLY A 158 10.47 2.55 22.76
N LYS A 159 9.31 2.65 22.10
CA LYS A 159 8.09 1.92 22.46
C LYS A 159 7.71 0.86 21.44
N PHE A 160 7.91 1.16 20.16
CA PHE A 160 7.68 0.23 19.07
C PHE A 160 8.53 -1.04 19.22
N LYS A 161 7.88 -2.21 19.21
CA LYS A 161 8.51 -3.52 19.40
C LYS A 161 9.09 -4.11 18.12
N GLY A 162 8.86 -3.46 16.98
CA GLY A 162 9.48 -3.78 15.70
C GLY A 162 8.68 -4.67 14.76
N HIS A 163 7.50 -5.12 15.18
CA HIS A 163 6.61 -5.93 14.36
C HIS A 163 5.54 -5.06 13.69
N ILE A 164 5.47 -5.11 12.37
CA ILE A 164 4.44 -4.40 11.59
C ILE A 164 4.14 -5.18 10.32
N SER A 165 2.86 -5.32 9.99
CA SER A 165 2.38 -6.02 8.79
C SER A 165 1.67 -5.10 7.81
N ARG A 166 1.07 -4.01 8.31
CA ARG A 166 0.32 -3.03 7.53
C ARG A 166 0.35 -1.67 8.22
N MET A 167 0.38 -0.63 7.43
CA MET A 167 0.07 0.73 7.87
C MET A 167 -0.76 1.44 6.81
N LEU A 168 -1.62 2.34 7.27
CA LEU A 168 -2.45 3.13 6.39
C LEU A 168 -2.66 4.54 6.92
N GLY A 169 -2.80 5.48 5.99
CA GLY A 169 -3.11 6.87 6.26
C GLY A 169 -4.12 7.38 5.25
N VAL A 170 -5.13 8.11 5.73
CA VAL A 170 -6.14 8.78 4.92
C VAL A 170 -6.11 10.27 5.26
N GLY A 171 -5.83 11.09 4.26
CA GLY A 171 -5.79 12.53 4.40
C GLY A 171 -6.84 13.22 3.54
N GLY A 172 -7.39 14.30 4.05
CA GLY A 172 -8.27 15.21 3.31
C GLY A 172 -7.47 16.33 2.66
N VAL A 173 -8.01 16.85 1.56
CA VAL A 173 -7.66 18.17 1.04
C VAL A 173 -8.88 19.07 1.23
N HIS A 174 -8.74 20.16 1.98
CA HIS A 174 -9.77 21.20 1.95
C HIS A 174 -9.74 21.88 0.58
N ILE A 175 -10.71 21.53 -0.27
CA ILE A 175 -11.01 22.34 -1.44
C ILE A 175 -11.66 23.61 -0.92
N HIS A 176 -10.91 24.72 -0.90
CA HIS A 176 -11.54 26.03 -0.71
C HIS A 176 -12.52 26.22 -1.86
N HIS A 177 -13.81 26.12 -1.56
CA HIS A 177 -14.85 26.59 -2.45
C HIS A 177 -14.75 28.12 -2.43
N GLU A 178 -13.91 28.70 -3.29
CA GLU A 178 -14.07 30.09 -3.69
C GLU A 178 -15.38 30.16 -4.48
N GLU A 179 -16.48 30.47 -3.79
CA GLU A 179 -17.71 30.89 -4.45
C GLU A 179 -17.41 32.20 -5.19
N LEU A 180 -17.45 32.13 -6.53
CA LEU A 180 -17.40 33.26 -7.45
C LEU A 180 -18.71 34.06 -7.43
#